data_AF-A0A6A2Z8Z7-F1
#
_entry.id   AF-A0A6A2Z8Z7-F1
#
_cell.length_a   1.000
_cell.length_b   1.000
_cell.length_c   1.000
_cell.angle_alpha   90.00
_cell.angle_beta   90.00
_cell.angle_gamma   90.00
#
_symmetry.space_group_name_H-M   'P 1'
#
loop_
_entity.id
_entity.type
_entity.pdbx_description
1 polymer ?
#
loop_
_entity_poly.entity_id
_entity_poly.type
_entity_poly.pdbx_seq_one_letter_code
_entity_poly.pdbx_strand_id
1 'polypeptide(L)'
;MGSSSYVYKLCAHHRSSRCGAFSRRLYNFTSKCDADPSLDRAYAETLSKKCPNTASPTTTVEMDPECSLSFDTRYYNMLLQNKGLFVSDAALLTDRNSNRAVFRLQRSSSSFFSAFAKSMKKMAAIEVLTGNA
;
A
#
# COMPACT_ATOMS: atom_id res chain seq x y z
N MET A 1 21.80 2.70 3.02
CA MET A 1 21.02 1.45 3.18
C MET A 1 19.66 1.85 3.74
N GLY A 2 18.52 1.56 3.10
CA GLY A 2 17.23 1.88 3.74
C GLY A 2 15.95 1.84 2.89
N SER A 3 15.92 2.36 1.66
CA SER A 3 14.60 2.64 1.02
C SER A 3 14.02 1.51 0.18
N SER A 4 14.80 0.48 -0.17
CA SER A 4 14.37 -0.51 -1.18
C SER A 4 13.61 -1.72 -0.62
N SER A 5 13.50 -1.86 0.71
CA SER A 5 12.85 -3.01 1.36
C SER A 5 11.35 -2.79 1.64
N TYR A 6 10.87 -1.54 1.61
CA TYR A 6 9.50 -1.18 2.03
C TYR A 6 8.45 -1.16 0.90
N VAL A 7 8.83 -1.51 -0.33
CA VAL A 7 7.99 -1.23 -1.51
C VAL A 7 6.98 -2.34 -1.82
N TYR A 8 7.01 -3.49 -1.14
CA TYR A 8 6.29 -4.68 -1.58
C TYR A 8 5.03 -4.96 -0.75
N LYS A 9 3.91 -4.39 -1.18
CA LYS A 9 2.56 -4.73 -0.68
C LYS A 9 1.81 -5.49 -1.78
N LEU A 10 1.19 -6.62 -1.41
CA LEU A 10 0.85 -7.70 -2.35
C LEU A 10 -0.67 -7.93 -2.41
N CYS A 11 -1.22 -7.96 -3.63
CA CYS A 11 -2.57 -8.45 -3.89
C CYS A 11 -2.58 -9.98 -3.81
N ALA A 12 -3.30 -10.51 -2.83
CA ALA A 12 -3.67 -11.91 -2.69
C ALA A 12 -5.06 -11.94 -2.04
N HIS A 13 -5.89 -12.90 -2.42
CA HIS A 13 -7.27 -13.10 -1.94
C HIS A 13 -7.46 -12.68 -0.46
N HIS A 14 -8.48 -11.84 -0.23
CA HIS A 14 -8.93 -11.34 1.09
C HIS A 14 -8.04 -10.35 1.83
N ARG A 15 -7.12 -9.62 1.17
CA ARG A 15 -6.47 -8.50 1.85
C ARG A 15 -7.43 -7.29 1.93
N SER A 16 -8.26 -7.33 2.96
CA SER A 16 -9.14 -6.25 3.37
C SER A 16 -8.51 -5.45 4.51
N SER A 17 -8.87 -4.18 4.59
CA SER A 17 -8.46 -3.28 5.65
C SER A 17 -9.68 -2.75 6.36
N ARG A 18 -9.58 -2.67 7.69
CA ARG A 18 -10.57 -2.03 8.52
C ARG A 18 -10.55 -0.52 8.32
N CYS A 19 -11.71 0.12 8.25
CA CYS A 19 -11.86 1.57 8.11
C CYS A 19 -11.03 2.33 9.15
N GLY A 20 -10.93 1.81 10.39
CA GLY A 20 -10.11 2.43 11.44
C GLY A 20 -8.62 2.60 11.08
N ALA A 21 -8.08 1.80 10.16
CA ALA A 21 -6.68 1.88 9.77
C ALA A 21 -6.36 3.04 8.80
N PHE A 22 -7.38 3.64 8.18
CA PHE A 22 -7.21 4.74 7.21
C PHE A 22 -8.24 5.88 7.33
N SER A 23 -9.26 5.77 8.18
CA SER A 23 -10.33 6.77 8.34
C SER A 23 -9.80 8.16 8.72
N ARG A 24 -8.67 8.23 9.45
CA ARG A 24 -7.99 9.50 9.73
C ARG A 24 -7.64 10.26 8.44
N ARG A 25 -7.25 9.56 7.37
CA ARG A 25 -6.97 10.18 6.06
C ARG A 25 -8.22 10.71 5.36
N LEU A 26 -9.40 10.20 5.70
CA LEU A 26 -10.65 10.63 5.07
C LEU A 26 -11.27 11.83 5.79
N TYR A 27 -11.07 11.96 7.10
CA TYR A 27 -11.86 12.87 7.93
C TYR A 27 -11.08 13.79 8.86
N ASN A 28 -9.80 13.49 9.17
CA ASN A 28 -9.05 14.28 10.15
C ASN A 28 -7.52 14.15 9.95
N PHE A 29 -7.06 14.43 8.74
CA PHE A 29 -5.67 14.19 8.37
C PHE A 29 -4.70 15.12 9.13
N THR A 30 -4.96 16.43 9.10
CA THR A 30 -4.14 17.46 9.79
C THR A 30 -4.74 17.92 11.13
N SER A 31 -5.69 17.18 11.68
CA SER A 31 -6.45 17.55 12.87
C SER A 31 -7.40 18.74 12.66
N LYS A 32 -7.77 19.04 11.40
CA LYS A 32 -8.62 20.18 11.02
C LYS A 32 -9.87 19.78 10.24
N CYS A 33 -10.39 18.58 10.51
CA CYS A 33 -11.56 18.03 9.80
C CYS A 33 -11.38 17.99 8.27
N ASP A 34 -10.20 17.56 7.83
CA ASP A 34 -9.76 17.55 6.45
C ASP A 34 -9.41 16.15 5.95
N ALA A 35 -9.55 15.95 4.63
CA ALA A 35 -9.09 14.76 3.94
C ALA A 35 -7.62 14.93 3.51
N ASP A 36 -6.91 13.80 3.40
CA ASP A 36 -5.53 13.76 2.93
C ASP A 36 -5.44 14.24 1.47
N PRO A 37 -4.72 15.35 1.19
CA PRO A 37 -4.62 15.90 -0.16
C PRO A 37 -3.82 15.02 -1.12
N SER A 38 -3.07 14.02 -0.61
CA SER A 38 -2.33 13.06 -1.43
C SER A 38 -3.20 11.90 -1.91
N LEU A 39 -4.48 11.84 -1.53
CA LEU A 39 -5.42 10.79 -1.93
C LEU A 39 -6.30 11.32 -3.06
N ASP A 40 -6.50 10.51 -4.11
CA ASP A 40 -7.42 10.87 -5.18
C ASP A 40 -8.82 11.19 -4.63
N ARG A 41 -9.40 12.32 -5.07
CA ARG A 41 -10.65 12.85 -4.48
C ARG A 41 -11.84 11.94 -4.75
N ALA A 42 -11.99 11.42 -5.96
CA ALA A 42 -13.10 10.53 -6.31
C ALA A 42 -12.99 9.19 -5.58
N TYR A 43 -11.76 8.70 -5.40
CA TYR A 43 -11.49 7.52 -4.61
C TYR A 43 -11.75 7.75 -3.12
N ALA A 44 -11.36 8.90 -2.56
CA ALA A 44 -11.67 9.29 -1.20
C ALA A 44 -13.19 9.33 -0.96
N GLU A 45 -13.97 9.93 -1.87
CA GLU A 45 -15.45 9.92 -1.82
C GLU A 45 -16.02 8.48 -1.84
N THR A 46 -15.44 7.60 -2.65
CA THR A 46 -15.82 6.19 -2.71
C THR A 46 -15.54 5.47 -1.39
N LEU A 47 -14.37 5.71 -0.79
CA LEU A 47 -14.00 5.15 0.50
C LEU A 47 -14.87 5.71 1.62
N SER A 48 -15.19 7.01 1.60
CA SER A 48 -16.09 7.64 2.57
C SER A 48 -17.50 7.07 2.52
N LYS A 49 -18.02 6.67 1.36
CA LYS A 49 -19.32 5.96 1.29
C LYS A 49 -19.27 4.59 1.98
N LYS A 50 -18.15 3.87 1.87
CA LYS A 50 -17.95 2.56 2.52
C LYS A 50 -17.59 2.69 4.01
N CYS A 51 -16.93 3.79 4.39
CA CYS A 51 -16.44 4.07 5.73
C CYS A 51 -16.96 5.43 6.22
N PRO A 52 -18.28 5.60 6.45
CA PRO A 52 -18.93 6.91 6.59
C PRO A 52 -18.48 7.76 7.78
N ASN A 53 -17.91 7.15 8.81
CA ASN A 53 -17.41 7.86 9.97
C ASN A 53 -16.30 7.04 10.65
N THR A 54 -15.67 7.67 11.63
CA THR A 54 -14.70 7.01 12.52
C THR A 54 -15.35 6.04 13.51
N ALA A 55 -16.68 6.04 13.64
CA ALA A 55 -17.45 5.23 14.59
C ALA A 55 -17.75 3.80 14.10
N SER A 56 -17.49 3.49 12.82
CA SER A 56 -17.54 2.13 12.27
C SER A 56 -16.15 1.60 11.91
N PRO A 57 -15.21 1.48 12.87
CA PRO A 57 -13.83 1.11 12.57
C PRO A 57 -13.70 -0.33 12.09
N THR A 58 -14.69 -1.19 12.33
CA THR A 58 -14.67 -2.62 12.02
C THR A 58 -15.06 -2.94 10.58
N THR A 59 -15.74 -2.03 9.87
CA THR A 59 -16.09 -2.19 8.45
C THR A 59 -14.82 -2.40 7.64
N THR A 60 -14.84 -3.35 6.72
CA THR A 60 -13.69 -3.69 5.89
C THR A 60 -13.88 -3.22 4.45
N VAL A 61 -12.80 -2.76 3.84
CA VAL A 61 -12.72 -2.47 2.40
C VAL A 61 -11.56 -3.23 1.80
N GLU A 62 -11.66 -3.54 0.51
CA GLU A 62 -10.56 -4.13 -0.23
C GLU A 62 -9.40 -3.14 -0.33
N MET A 63 -8.18 -3.62 -0.10
CA MET A 63 -7.00 -2.78 -0.21
C MET A 63 -6.64 -2.42 -1.65
N ASP A 64 -7.03 -3.27 -2.61
CA ASP A 64 -6.87 -3.03 -4.04
C ASP A 64 -8.15 -3.48 -4.77
N PRO A 65 -9.10 -2.57 -5.00
CA PRO A 65 -10.41 -2.89 -5.58
C PRO A 65 -10.36 -3.09 -7.11
N GLU A 66 -9.26 -2.73 -7.78
CA GLU A 66 -9.09 -2.88 -9.23
C GLU A 66 -8.28 -4.13 -9.60
N CYS A 67 -7.81 -4.90 -8.61
CA CYS A 67 -7.00 -6.07 -8.83
C CYS A 67 -7.85 -7.32 -9.09
N SER A 68 -7.53 -8.03 -10.18
CA SER A 68 -7.87 -9.43 -10.33
C SER A 68 -7.24 -10.23 -9.19
N LEU A 69 -7.70 -11.47 -8.97
CA LEU A 69 -7.21 -12.38 -7.94
C LEU A 69 -5.72 -12.80 -8.09
N SER A 70 -4.97 -12.09 -8.93
CA SER A 70 -3.58 -12.26 -9.31
C SER A 70 -2.64 -11.41 -8.46
N PHE A 71 -1.48 -11.99 -8.18
CA PHE A 71 -0.36 -11.27 -7.62
C PHE A 71 0.44 -10.62 -8.77
N ASP A 72 0.21 -9.32 -9.01
CA ASP A 72 0.76 -8.62 -10.17
C ASP A 72 1.20 -7.16 -9.87
N THR A 73 1.50 -6.38 -10.91
CA THR A 73 2.02 -5.01 -10.81
C THR A 73 0.94 -3.93 -10.75
N ARG A 74 -0.35 -4.27 -10.86
CA ARG A 74 -1.47 -3.30 -10.95
C ARG A 74 -1.61 -2.47 -9.69
N TYR A 75 -1.24 -3.01 -8.53
CA TYR A 75 -1.15 -2.24 -7.30
C TYR A 75 -0.34 -0.95 -7.49
N TYR A 76 0.79 -1.00 -8.21
CA TYR A 76 1.58 0.19 -8.49
C TYR A 76 0.91 1.16 -9.48
N ASN A 77 -0.01 0.70 -10.35
CA ASN A 77 -0.85 1.59 -11.15
C ASN A 77 -1.76 2.43 -10.26
N MET A 78 -2.36 1.80 -9.25
CA MET A 78 -3.22 2.49 -8.27
C MET A 78 -2.44 3.52 -7.47
N LEU A 79 -1.22 3.19 -7.04
CA LEU A 79 -0.36 4.15 -6.37
C LEU A 79 -0.09 5.37 -7.25
N LEU A 80 0.30 5.17 -8.51
CA LEU A 80 0.57 6.30 -9.42
C LEU A 80 -0.67 7.15 -9.73
N GLN A 81 -1.88 6.64 -9.50
CA GLN A 81 -3.14 7.38 -9.56
C GLN A 81 -3.54 8.02 -8.21
N ASN A 82 -2.66 8.01 -7.20
CA ASN A 82 -2.95 8.45 -5.83
C ASN A 82 -4.10 7.66 -5.17
N LYS A 83 -4.33 6.41 -5.57
CA LYS A 83 -5.36 5.52 -5.04
C LYS A 83 -4.81 4.50 -4.03
N GLY A 84 -3.71 4.82 -3.37
CA GLY A 84 -3.16 4.00 -2.28
C GLY A 84 -3.98 4.16 -0.99
N LEU A 85 -4.52 3.07 -0.46
CA LEU A 85 -5.42 3.11 0.71
C LEU A 85 -4.76 3.72 1.96
N PHE A 86 -3.51 3.34 2.25
CA PHE A 86 -2.82 3.76 3.48
C PHE A 86 -1.85 4.93 3.25
N VAL A 87 -1.61 5.73 4.29
CA VAL A 87 -0.58 6.81 4.26
C VAL A 87 0.78 6.23 3.86
N SER A 88 1.11 5.04 4.38
CA SER A 88 2.36 4.34 4.05
C SER A 88 2.53 4.07 2.57
N ASP A 89 1.42 3.91 1.84
CA ASP A 89 1.44 3.59 0.42
C ASP A 89 1.65 4.86 -0.41
N ALA A 90 1.01 5.98 -0.01
CA ALA A 90 1.28 7.29 -0.59
C ALA A 90 2.73 7.76 -0.34
N ALA A 91 3.31 7.41 0.81
CA ALA A 91 4.71 7.72 1.14
C ALA A 91 5.72 7.09 0.16
N LEU A 92 5.35 6.02 -0.55
CA LEU A 92 6.20 5.45 -1.61
C LEU A 92 6.42 6.42 -2.78
N LEU A 93 5.53 7.39 -2.97
CA LEU A 93 5.62 8.38 -4.05
C LEU A 93 6.38 9.64 -3.61
N THR A 94 6.48 9.89 -2.30
CA THR A 94 7.13 11.10 -1.76
C THR A 94 8.64 10.98 -1.71
N ASP A 95 9.20 9.79 -1.41
CA ASP A 95 10.65 9.56 -1.49
C ASP A 95 11.10 9.27 -2.94
N ARG A 96 12.19 9.92 -3.35
CA ARG A 96 12.69 9.84 -4.74
C ARG A 96 13.09 8.42 -5.12
N ASN A 97 13.67 7.65 -4.21
CA ASN A 97 14.16 6.31 -4.49
C ASN A 97 13.03 5.30 -4.56
N SER A 98 12.09 5.35 -3.61
CA SER A 98 10.89 4.52 -3.64
C SER A 98 10.02 4.83 -4.85
N ASN A 99 9.86 6.11 -5.22
CA ASN A 99 9.04 6.48 -6.37
C ASN A 99 9.63 5.94 -7.68
N ARG A 100 10.96 6.03 -7.85
CA ARG A 100 11.65 5.39 -8.99
C ARG A 100 11.44 3.87 -9.00
N ALA A 101 11.46 3.23 -7.83
CA ALA A 101 11.17 1.80 -7.73
C ALA A 101 9.73 1.49 -8.14
N VAL A 102 8.74 2.26 -7.68
CA VAL A 102 7.32 2.14 -8.07
C VAL A 102 7.18 2.18 -9.59
N PHE A 103 7.73 3.21 -10.26
CA PHE A 103 7.69 3.31 -11.73
C PHE A 103 8.33 2.12 -12.44
N ARG A 104 9.46 1.61 -11.94
CA ARG A 104 10.12 0.45 -12.55
C ARG A 104 9.30 -0.83 -12.38
N LEU A 105 8.80 -1.07 -11.17
CA LEU A 105 8.06 -2.30 -10.82
C LEU A 105 6.70 -2.33 -11.51
N GLN A 106 6.05 -1.17 -11.67
CA GLN A 106 4.81 -1.03 -12.41
C GLN A 106 4.93 -1.52 -13.87
N ARG A 107 6.02 -1.18 -14.56
CA ARG A 107 6.21 -1.45 -16.00
C ARG A 107 6.60 -2.87 -16.36
N SER A 108 7.06 -3.68 -15.40
CA SER A 108 7.66 -4.98 -15.70
C SER A 108 7.36 -5.99 -14.60
N SER A 109 6.46 -6.94 -14.89
CA SER A 109 6.15 -8.06 -13.99
C SER A 109 7.39 -8.87 -13.65
N SER A 110 8.29 -9.11 -14.61
CA SER A 110 9.56 -9.80 -14.35
C SER A 110 10.45 -9.04 -13.35
N SER A 111 10.59 -7.72 -13.52
CA SER A 111 11.33 -6.87 -12.57
C SER A 111 10.69 -6.88 -11.19
N PHE A 112 9.35 -6.86 -11.14
CA PHE A 112 8.58 -6.97 -9.91
C PHE A 112 8.85 -8.28 -9.17
N PHE A 113 8.63 -9.43 -9.82
CA PHE A 113 8.85 -10.74 -9.20
C PHE A 113 10.31 -10.94 -8.78
N SER A 114 11.27 -10.48 -9.59
CA SER A 114 12.69 -10.55 -9.25
C SER A 114 13.02 -9.72 -8.00
N ALA A 115 12.54 -8.48 -7.93
CA ALA A 115 12.74 -7.60 -6.79
C ALA A 115 12.02 -8.12 -5.52
N PHE A 116 10.81 -8.64 -5.70
CA PHE A 116 10.02 -9.26 -4.65
C PHE A 116 10.75 -10.47 -4.05
N ALA A 117 11.17 -11.43 -4.88
CA ALA A 117 11.89 -12.62 -4.42
C ALA A 117 13.20 -12.28 -3.69
N LYS A 118 13.98 -11.32 -4.21
CA LYS A 118 15.19 -10.82 -3.55
C LYS A 118 14.88 -10.22 -2.18
N SER A 119 13.76 -9.52 -2.05
CA SER A 119 13.35 -8.85 -0.81
C SER A 119 12.84 -9.86 0.22
N MET A 120 12.02 -10.82 -0.19
CA MET A 120 11.59 -11.92 0.67
C MET A 120 12.77 -12.75 1.19
N LYS A 121 13.76 -13.04 0.34
CA LYS A 121 15.00 -13.72 0.75
C LYS A 121 15.77 -12.94 1.81
N LYS A 122 15.88 -11.61 1.64
CA LYS A 122 16.54 -10.74 2.63
C LYS A 122 15.76 -10.68 3.94
N MET A 123 14.43 -10.54 3.88
CA MET A 123 13.59 -10.52 5.09
C MET A 123 13.65 -11.83 5.85
N ALA A 124 13.64 -12.97 5.15
CA ALA A 124 13.75 -14.29 5.76
C ALA A 124 15.11 -14.57 6.42
N ALA A 125 16.14 -13.75 6.13
CA ALA A 125 17.48 -13.90 6.70
C ALA A 125 17.72 -12.98 7.91
N ILE A 126 16.74 -12.17 8.32
CA ILE A 126 16.87 -11.28 9.47
C ILE A 126 16.84 -12.11 10.75
N GLU A 127 17.90 -12.01 11.57
CA GLU A 127 17.99 -12.55 12.93
C GLU A 127 17.64 -14.05 13.05
N VAL A 128 17.97 -14.82 12.01
CA VAL A 128 17.75 -16.28 12.03
C VAL A 128 18.71 -16.92 13.03
N LEU A 129 18.15 -17.68 13.96
CA LEU A 129 18.94 -18.56 14.83
C LEU A 129 19.48 -19.73 14.00
N THR A 130 20.80 -19.75 13.81
CA THR A 130 21.51 -20.87 13.21
C THR A 130 22.20 -21.66 14.31
N GLY A 131 22.10 -22.99 14.29
CA GLY A 131 22.74 -23.83 15.31
C GLY A 131 24.26 -23.79 15.21
N ASN A 132 24.93 -23.88 16.35
CA ASN A 132 26.25 -24.49 16.45
C ASN A 132 25.99 -25.96 16.81
N ALA A 133 26.42 -26.89 15.95
CA ALA A 133 26.41 -28.32 16.26
C ALA A 133 27.42 -28.63 17.38
#